data_AF-A0A3R9PPR1-F1
#
_entry.id   AF-A0A3R9PPR1-F1
#
_cell.length_a   1.000
_cell.length_b   1.000
_cell.length_c   1.000
_cell.angle_alpha   90.00
_cell.angle_beta   90.00
_cell.angle_gamma   90.00
#
_symmetry.space_group_name_H-M   'P 1'
#
loop_
_entity.id
_entity.type
_entity.pdbx_description
1 polymer ?
#
loop_
_entity_poly.entity_id
_entity_poly.type
_entity_poly.pdbx_seq_one_letter_code
_entity_poly.pdbx_strand_id
1 'polypeptide(L)'
;NLKKRHSVSIEKKILKRHRVPFFEILDRGWCMRGTWRWLILEYMRQKNAFGRSEDEFVTKEELLRALGISRNTLNKTLSRMEFFNWVVGYPKKYSRNRFYCLGSRALSFLRRYPDFIHHKYFAGFQEAEVV
;
A
#
# COMPACT_ATOMS: atom_id res chain seq x y z
N ASN A 1 45.36 -2.50 -25.73
CA ASN A 1 44.01 -3.05 -25.99
C ASN A 1 43.39 -3.67 -24.72
N LEU A 2 43.25 -2.87 -23.66
CA LEU A 2 43.08 -3.35 -22.26
C LEU A 2 41.84 -2.78 -21.57
N LYS A 3 40.78 -2.46 -22.31
CA LYS A 3 39.53 -1.87 -21.76
C LYS A 3 38.29 -2.75 -21.87
N LYS A 4 38.39 -4.02 -22.28
CA LYS A 4 37.21 -4.89 -22.53
C LYS A 4 37.05 -6.12 -21.62
N ARG A 5 37.94 -6.36 -20.66
CA ARG A 5 37.88 -7.59 -19.82
C ARG A 5 37.52 -7.38 -18.35
N HIS A 6 37.18 -6.17 -17.90
CA HIS A 6 36.78 -5.92 -16.51
C HIS A 6 35.30 -5.58 -16.29
N SER A 7 34.53 -5.30 -17.34
CA SER A 7 33.11 -4.96 -17.19
C SER A 7 32.20 -6.19 -16.99
N VAL A 8 32.63 -7.37 -17.43
CA VAL A 8 31.78 -8.59 -17.42
C VAL A 8 31.73 -9.28 -16.05
N SER A 9 32.67 -8.98 -15.14
CA SER A 9 32.74 -9.59 -13.80
C SER A 9 31.88 -8.87 -12.75
N ILE A 10 31.58 -7.58 -12.97
CA ILE A 10 30.78 -6.77 -12.05
C ILE A 10 29.28 -7.01 -12.29
N GLU A 11 28.84 -7.06 -13.54
CA GLU A 11 27.41 -7.32 -13.87
C GLU A 11 26.93 -8.67 -13.32
N LYS A 12 27.74 -9.73 -13.42
CA LYS A 12 27.36 -11.05 -12.88
C LYS A 12 27.43 -11.15 -11.35
N LYS A 13 28.14 -10.25 -10.66
CA LYS A 13 28.15 -10.17 -9.18
C LYS A 13 27.01 -9.31 -8.63
N ILE A 14 26.55 -8.29 -9.37
CA ILE A 14 25.40 -7.47 -8.99
C ILE A 14 24.09 -8.24 -9.20
N LEU A 15 24.01 -9.09 -10.24
CA LEU A 15 22.83 -9.92 -10.52
C LEU A 15 22.66 -11.16 -9.61
N LYS A 16 23.59 -11.44 -8.69
CA LYS A 16 23.50 -12.57 -7.74
C LYS A 16 23.16 -12.19 -6.30
N ARG A 17 23.02 -10.90 -5.97
CA ARG A 17 22.92 -10.47 -4.56
C ARG A 17 21.53 -10.16 -4.02
N HIS A 18 20.48 -10.07 -4.84
CA HIS A 18 19.11 -9.93 -4.32
C HIS A 18 18.07 -10.61 -5.22
N ARG A 19 18.09 -11.94 -5.28
CA ARG A 19 16.85 -12.72 -5.42
C ARG A 19 16.37 -13.13 -4.04
N VAL A 20 16.18 -12.13 -3.18
CA VAL A 20 15.20 -12.31 -2.09
C VAL A 20 13.86 -12.19 -2.80
N PRO A 21 12.99 -13.20 -2.81
CA PRO A 21 11.65 -13.00 -3.34
C PRO A 21 11.09 -11.78 -2.60
N PHE A 22 10.67 -10.77 -3.35
CA PHE A 22 10.11 -9.51 -2.83
C PHE A 22 9.03 -9.72 -1.74
N PHE A 23 8.48 -10.93 -1.68
CA PHE A 23 7.57 -11.44 -0.65
C PHE A 23 8.18 -11.65 0.75
N GLU A 24 9.47 -11.98 0.92
CA GLU A 24 10.06 -12.17 2.26
C GLU A 24 10.30 -10.85 3.00
N ILE A 25 10.44 -9.74 2.27
CA ILE A 25 10.54 -8.40 2.88
C ILE A 25 9.18 -7.95 3.45
N LEU A 26 8.06 -8.53 2.98
CA LEU A 26 6.75 -8.31 3.59
C LEU A 26 6.60 -9.06 4.92
N ASP A 27 7.31 -10.18 5.10
CA ASP A 27 7.11 -11.08 6.24
C ASP A 27 7.92 -10.69 7.49
N ARG A 28 9.04 -9.97 7.32
CA ARG A 28 9.93 -9.61 8.46
C ARG A 28 9.86 -8.16 8.95
N GLY A 29 9.03 -7.30 8.35
CA GLY A 29 9.05 -5.86 8.69
C GLY A 29 7.70 -5.17 8.90
N TRP A 30 6.62 -5.62 8.25
CA TRP A 30 5.34 -4.93 8.40
C TRP A 30 4.16 -5.82 8.00
N CYS A 31 3.64 -6.56 8.97
CA CYS A 31 2.36 -7.22 8.79
C CYS A 31 1.25 -6.14 8.71
N MET A 32 0.50 -6.15 7.62
CA MET A 32 -0.75 -5.37 7.51
C MET A 32 -1.86 -5.98 8.38
N ARG A 33 -1.56 -6.55 9.56
CA ARG A 33 -2.57 -7.23 10.41
C ARG A 33 -3.65 -6.32 11.01
N GLY A 34 -3.63 -5.01 10.72
CA GLY A 34 -4.65 -4.09 11.19
C GLY A 34 -5.80 -3.99 10.21
N THR A 35 -6.99 -4.48 10.58
CA THR A 35 -8.23 -4.48 9.78
C THR A 35 -8.50 -3.13 9.12
N TRP A 36 -8.31 -2.03 9.85
CA TRP A 36 -8.54 -0.67 9.34
C TRP A 36 -7.71 -0.29 8.13
N ARG A 37 -6.47 -0.78 8.01
CA ARG A 37 -5.61 -0.44 6.87
C ARG A 37 -6.19 -1.00 5.57
N TRP A 38 -6.65 -2.24 5.61
CA TRP A 38 -7.27 -2.89 4.47
C TRP A 38 -8.62 -2.28 4.13
N LEU A 39 -9.45 -1.99 5.13
CA LEU A 39 -10.74 -1.35 4.90
C LEU A 39 -10.61 0.05 4.30
N ILE A 40 -9.60 0.84 4.72
CA ILE A 40 -9.30 2.14 4.11
C ILE A 40 -8.91 1.98 2.63
N LEU A 41 -8.04 1.02 2.30
CA LEU A 41 -7.61 0.76 0.92
C LEU A 41 -8.77 0.26 0.05
N GLU A 42 -9.60 -0.62 0.59
CA GLU A 42 -10.77 -1.15 -0.11
C GLU A 42 -11.80 -0.05 -0.38
N TYR A 43 -12.07 0.81 0.60
CA TYR A 43 -12.95 1.96 0.40
C TYR A 43 -12.42 2.89 -0.70
N MET A 44 -11.12 3.21 -0.67
CA MET A 44 -10.47 4.03 -1.70
C MET A 44 -10.54 3.38 -3.10
N ARG A 45 -10.39 2.06 -3.19
CA ARG A 45 -10.55 1.30 -4.44
C ARG A 45 -11.96 1.44 -5.00
N GLN A 46 -12.98 1.24 -4.15
CA GLN A 46 -14.39 1.34 -4.54
C GLN A 46 -14.78 2.76 -4.97
N LYS A 47 -14.13 3.77 -4.40
CA LYS A 47 -14.27 5.18 -4.80
C LYS A 47 -13.41 5.60 -5.99
N ASN A 48 -12.69 4.66 -6.62
CA ASN A 48 -11.75 4.93 -7.72
C ASN A 48 -10.66 5.95 -7.36
N ALA A 49 -10.25 6.03 -6.10
CA ALA A 49 -9.24 6.97 -5.60
C ALA A 49 -7.80 6.57 -6.01
N PHE A 50 -7.56 6.48 -7.32
CA PHE A 50 -6.31 6.00 -7.90
C PHE A 50 -5.26 7.10 -8.13
N GLY A 51 -5.61 8.36 -7.88
CA GLY A 51 -4.67 9.47 -7.98
C GLY A 51 -4.65 10.16 -9.34
N ARG A 52 -5.69 10.02 -10.18
CA ARG A 52 -5.74 10.63 -11.52
C ARG A 52 -6.32 12.04 -11.53
N SER A 53 -7.29 12.31 -10.65
CA SER A 53 -7.91 13.64 -10.44
C SER A 53 -8.18 13.87 -8.95
N GLU A 54 -8.21 15.14 -8.53
CA GLU A 54 -8.62 15.52 -7.16
C GLU A 54 -10.05 15.07 -6.83
N ASP A 55 -10.92 14.98 -7.83
CA ASP A 55 -12.31 14.50 -7.68
C ASP A 55 -12.39 13.01 -7.29
N GLU A 56 -11.32 12.26 -7.54
CA GLU A 56 -11.22 10.85 -7.13
C GLU A 56 -10.77 10.72 -5.66
N PHE A 57 -10.32 11.80 -5.02
CA PHE A 57 -9.69 11.68 -3.71
C PHE A 57 -10.72 11.62 -2.59
N VAL A 58 -10.33 10.94 -1.52
CA VAL A 58 -11.18 10.70 -0.36
C VAL A 58 -10.78 11.62 0.79
N THR A 59 -11.75 12.26 1.43
CA THR A 59 -11.54 13.04 2.65
C THR A 59 -11.45 12.17 3.90
N LYS A 60 -10.90 12.72 4.99
CA LYS A 60 -10.94 12.03 6.30
C LYS A 60 -12.37 11.85 6.79
N GLU A 61 -13.22 12.85 6.58
CA GLU A 61 -14.62 12.86 6.99
C GLU A 61 -15.43 11.76 6.31
N GLU A 62 -15.14 11.44 5.04
CA GLU A 62 -15.69 10.27 4.36
C GLU A 62 -15.19 8.97 4.97
N LEU A 63 -13.89 8.83 5.22
CA LEU A 63 -13.33 7.63 5.85
C LEU A 63 -13.88 7.41 7.26
N LEU A 64 -14.10 8.48 8.04
CA LEU A 64 -14.71 8.39 9.37
C LEU A 64 -16.15 7.90 9.29
N ARG A 65 -16.95 8.46 8.37
CA ARG A 65 -18.35 8.07 8.18
C ARG A 65 -18.48 6.64 7.67
N ALA A 66 -17.63 6.24 6.73
CA ALA A 66 -17.68 4.90 6.13
C ALA A 66 -17.22 3.79 7.09
N LEU A 67 -16.21 4.07 7.93
CA LEU A 67 -15.58 3.03 8.76
C LEU A 67 -16.03 3.05 10.22
N GLY A 68 -16.71 4.10 10.68
CA GLY A 68 -17.18 4.21 12.06
C GLY A 68 -16.05 4.26 13.11
N ILE A 69 -14.83 4.68 12.72
CA ILE A 69 -13.67 4.72 13.61
C ILE A 69 -13.42 6.08 14.24
N SER A 70 -12.71 6.08 15.37
CA SER A 70 -12.26 7.32 15.99
C SER A 70 -11.29 8.11 15.09
N ARG A 71 -11.36 9.44 15.15
CA ARG A 71 -10.46 10.35 14.43
C ARG A 71 -8.98 10.11 14.78
N ASN A 72 -8.67 9.78 16.03
CA ASN A 72 -7.32 9.45 16.48
C ASN A 72 -6.80 8.17 15.81
N THR A 73 -7.62 7.12 15.80
CA THR A 73 -7.28 5.84 15.13
C THR A 73 -7.05 6.05 13.64
N LEU A 74 -7.93 6.80 12.96
CA LEU A 74 -7.77 7.12 11.55
C LEU A 74 -6.47 7.89 11.29
N ASN A 75 -6.20 8.96 12.04
CA ASN A 75 -4.99 9.77 11.87
C ASN A 75 -3.70 8.96 12.05
N LYS A 76 -3.61 8.14 13.11
CA LYS A 76 -2.47 7.25 13.34
C LYS A 76 -2.30 6.23 12.21
N THR A 77 -3.42 5.70 11.71
CA THR A 77 -3.43 4.70 10.65
C THR A 77 -2.97 5.30 9.33
N LEU A 78 -3.57 6.41 8.90
CA LEU A 78 -3.19 7.16 7.70
C LEU A 78 -1.74 7.63 7.74
N SER A 79 -1.27 8.20 8.85
CA SER A 79 0.12 8.64 8.97
C SER A 79 1.11 7.50 8.76
N ARG A 80 0.79 6.29 9.24
CA ARG A 80 1.64 5.13 9.05
C ARG A 80 1.54 4.57 7.64
N MET A 81 0.35 4.59 7.03
CA MET A 81 0.15 4.18 5.64
C MET A 81 0.86 5.11 4.66
N GLU A 82 0.84 6.42 4.90
CA GLU A 82 1.60 7.43 4.13
C GLU A 82 3.10 7.16 4.20
N PHE A 83 3.64 6.90 5.40
CA PHE A 83 5.06 6.59 5.58
C PHE A 83 5.54 5.41 4.73
N PHE A 84 4.67 4.41 4.51
CA PHE A 84 4.97 3.22 3.70
C PHE A 84 4.41 3.29 2.26
N ASN A 85 3.95 4.46 1.81
CA ASN A 85 3.38 4.69 0.47
C ASN A 85 2.19 3.78 0.10
N TRP A 86 1.38 3.38 1.08
CA TRP A 86 0.10 2.72 0.83
C TRP A 86 -1.01 3.72 0.46
N VAL A 87 -0.92 4.94 0.96
CA VAL A 87 -1.78 6.07 0.60
C VAL A 87 -0.93 7.32 0.39
N VAL A 88 -1.44 8.26 -0.37
CA VAL A 88 -0.84 9.60 -0.55
C VAL A 88 -1.86 10.63 -0.09
N GLY A 89 -1.41 11.63 0.66
CA GLY A 89 -2.27 12.68 1.20
C GLY A 89 -1.93 14.07 0.66
N TYR A 90 -2.93 14.79 0.13
CA TYR A 90 -2.83 16.12 -0.48
C TYR A 90 -3.68 17.17 0.26
N PRO A 91 -3.24 18.44 0.36
CA PRO A 91 -1.89 18.92 0.07
C PRO A 91 -0.87 18.31 1.06
N LYS A 92 0.43 18.52 0.78
CA LYS A 92 1.52 18.15 1.70
C LYS A 92 1.26 18.79 3.08
N LYS A 93 1.69 18.09 4.14
CA LYS A 93 1.31 18.24 5.57
C LYS A 93 0.83 19.64 6.02
N TYR A 94 -0.13 19.63 6.97
CA TYR A 94 -0.71 20.77 7.73
C TYR A 94 -1.96 21.46 7.17
N SER A 95 -2.56 20.98 6.08
CA SER A 95 -3.92 21.40 5.69
C SER A 95 -5.01 20.71 6.52
N ARG A 96 -6.01 21.47 6.95
CA ARG A 96 -7.25 20.94 7.55
C ARG A 96 -8.05 20.07 6.56
N ASN A 97 -8.01 20.44 5.28
CA ASN A 97 -8.71 19.75 4.20
C ASN A 97 -7.73 18.87 3.46
N ARG A 98 -7.42 17.72 4.06
CA ARG A 98 -6.47 16.76 3.51
C ARG A 98 -7.24 15.62 2.85
N PHE A 99 -6.96 15.42 1.57
CA PHE A 99 -7.52 14.42 0.69
C PHE A 99 -6.54 13.27 0.51
N TYR A 100 -7.05 12.09 0.18
CA TYR A 100 -6.28 10.86 0.16
C TYR A 100 -6.58 10.02 -1.07
N CYS A 101 -5.54 9.44 -1.67
CA CYS A 101 -5.66 8.45 -2.74
C CYS A 101 -4.72 7.26 -2.49
N LEU A 102 -4.86 6.21 -3.29
CA LEU A 102 -4.03 5.01 -3.24
C LEU A 102 -2.59 5.34 -3.62
N GLY A 103 -1.65 4.89 -2.78
CA GLY A 103 -0.22 5.04 -3.05
C GLY A 103 0.33 3.95 -3.96
N SER A 104 1.56 4.15 -4.43
CA SER A 104 2.23 3.24 -5.37
C SER A 104 2.29 1.79 -4.89
N ARG A 105 2.39 1.58 -3.57
CA ARG A 105 2.40 0.24 -2.98
C ARG A 105 1.04 -0.44 -3.04
N ALA A 106 -0.04 0.31 -2.80
CA ALA A 106 -1.40 -0.19 -2.95
C ALA A 106 -1.74 -0.51 -4.40
N LEU A 107 -1.34 0.36 -5.35
CA LEU A 107 -1.52 0.10 -6.78
C LEU A 107 -0.73 -1.14 -7.24
N SER A 108 0.49 -1.32 -6.75
CA SER A 108 1.31 -2.50 -7.06
C SER A 108 0.70 -3.78 -6.50
N PHE A 109 0.07 -3.71 -5.33
CA PHE A 109 -0.68 -4.81 -4.74
C PHE A 109 -1.88 -5.18 -5.63
N LEU A 110 -2.65 -4.18 -6.09
CA LEU A 110 -3.84 -4.40 -6.92
C LEU A 110 -3.56 -5.08 -8.26
N ARG A 111 -2.35 -4.92 -8.80
CA ARG A 111 -1.92 -5.64 -10.03
C ARG A 111 -1.85 -7.15 -9.85
N ARG A 112 -1.69 -7.63 -8.63
CA ARG A 112 -1.58 -9.06 -8.29
C ARG A 112 -2.86 -9.60 -7.66
N TYR A 113 -3.57 -8.75 -6.94
CA TYR A 113 -4.78 -9.10 -6.19
C TYR A 113 -5.85 -8.06 -6.49
N PRO A 114 -6.97 -8.41 -7.14
CA PRO A 114 -7.93 -7.44 -7.67
C PRO A 114 -8.66 -6.61 -6.59
N ASP A 115 -8.66 -7.09 -5.34
CA ASP A 115 -9.21 -6.41 -4.20
C ASP A 115 -8.30 -6.57 -2.96
N PHE A 116 -8.60 -5.78 -1.93
CA PHE A 116 -7.80 -5.74 -0.71
C PHE A 116 -8.29 -6.70 0.37
N ILE A 117 -9.55 -7.14 0.30
CA ILE A 117 -10.24 -7.88 1.38
C ILE A 117 -10.24 -9.39 1.20
N HIS A 118 -10.13 -9.92 -0.03
CA HIS A 118 -10.05 -11.36 -0.28
C HIS A 118 -8.60 -11.88 -0.26
N HIS A 119 -7.66 -11.10 0.28
CA HIS A 119 -6.28 -11.54 0.45
C HIS A 119 -6.04 -12.10 1.84
N LYS A 120 -5.28 -13.21 1.94
CA LYS A 120 -4.87 -13.88 3.21
C LYS A 120 -4.17 -13.01 4.27
N TYR A 121 -3.84 -11.76 3.95
CA TYR A 121 -3.22 -10.81 4.90
C TYR A 121 -4.25 -9.84 5.49
N PHE A 122 -5.48 -9.86 4.99
CA PHE A 122 -6.62 -9.23 5.62
C PHE A 122 -7.01 -10.02 6.86
N ALA A 123 -7.06 -9.35 8.01
CA ALA A 123 -7.32 -10.00 9.29
C ALA A 123 -8.73 -10.62 9.40
N GLY A 124 -9.66 -10.25 8.51
CA GLY A 124 -11.00 -10.84 8.42
C GLY A 124 -11.16 -11.87 7.30
N PHE A 125 -10.07 -12.29 6.66
CA PHE A 125 -10.12 -13.33 5.63
C PHE A 125 -10.44 -14.68 6.26
N GLN A 126 -11.60 -15.23 5.91
CA GLN A 126 -11.96 -16.62 6.15
C GLN A 126 -11.71 -17.36 4.85
N GLU A 127 -10.83 -18.34 4.86
CA GLU A 127 -10.68 -19.25 3.72
C GLU A 127 -12.01 -19.99 3.60
N ALA A 128 -12.71 -19.82 2.48
CA ALA A 128 -13.94 -20.56 2.24
C ALA A 128 -13.57 -22.04 2.28
N GLU A 129 -14.09 -22.77 3.27
CA GLU A 129 -13.93 -24.23 3.33
C GLU A 129 -14.53 -24.77 2.04
N VAL A 130 -13.66 -25.30 1.18
CA VAL A 130 -14.07 -26.02 -0.03
C VAL A 130 -14.66 -27.34 0.48
N VAL A 131 -15.99 -27.40 0.56
CA VAL A 131 -16.77 -28.63 0.79
C VAL A 131 -16.86 -29.41 -0.51
#